data_AF-A0A937A931-F1
#
_entry.id   AF-A0A937A931-F1
#
_cell.length_a   1.000
_cell.length_b   1.000
_cell.length_c   1.000
_cell.angle_alpha   90.00
_cell.angle_beta   90.00
_cell.angle_gamma   90.00
#
_symmetry.space_group_name_H-M   'P 1'
#
loop_
_entity.id
_entity.type
_entity.pdbx_description
1 polymer ?
#
loop_
_entity_poly.entity_id
_entity_poly.type
_entity_poly.pdbx_seq_one_letter_code
_entity_poly.pdbx_strand_id
1 'polypeptide(L)'
;MPDLAVDRQGRSVVDNCVSTTQLTFKPGVNGFMLNERDGAEVAAAIVRRYPVIERDGLMPQAIALWRPAGGEWAYVTLGQKKHAPHATCYTATVDAAKVDGTPTLIRKYFSPAP
;
A
#
# COMPACT_ATOMS: atom_id res chain seq x y z
N MET A 1 -1.45 6.49 -11.64
CA MET A 1 -1.27 5.30 -10.79
C MET A 1 0.20 4.91 -10.80
N PRO A 2 0.81 4.54 -9.67
CA PRO A 2 2.22 4.10 -9.64
C PRO A 2 2.41 2.86 -10.51
N ASP A 3 3.48 2.84 -11.30
CA ASP A 3 3.85 1.70 -12.13
C ASP A 3 4.46 0.62 -11.24
N LEU A 4 3.73 -0.47 -11.03
CA LEU A 4 4.19 -1.62 -10.26
C LEU A 4 4.76 -2.64 -11.24
N ALA A 5 5.98 -3.12 -10.99
CA ALA A 5 6.55 -4.20 -11.77
C ALA A 5 5.64 -5.43 -11.69
N VAL A 6 5.25 -5.99 -12.84
CA VAL A 6 4.41 -7.19 -12.92
C VAL A 6 5.29 -8.38 -13.25
N ASP A 7 5.21 -9.44 -12.46
CA ASP A 7 5.93 -10.68 -12.72
C ASP A 7 5.28 -11.50 -13.86
N ARG A 8 5.94 -12.58 -14.26
CA ARG A 8 5.48 -13.48 -15.33
C ARG A 8 4.12 -14.13 -15.06
N GLN A 9 3.59 -14.02 -13.85
CA GLN A 9 2.34 -14.62 -13.41
C GLN A 9 1.22 -13.57 -13.25
N GLY A 10 1.46 -12.33 -13.70
CA GLY A 10 0.48 -11.24 -13.59
C GLY A 10 0.35 -10.68 -12.18
N ARG A 11 1.30 -10.97 -11.29
CA ARG A 11 1.32 -10.42 -9.93
C ARG A 11 2.19 -9.18 -9.91
N SER A 12 1.73 -8.12 -9.29
CA SER A 12 2.57 -6.96 -9.04
C SER A 12 3.54 -7.27 -7.91
N VAL A 13 4.83 -7.08 -8.15
CA VAL A 13 5.89 -7.20 -7.15
C VAL A 13 6.38 -5.79 -6.84
N VAL A 14 6.48 -5.45 -5.55
CA VAL A 14 7.05 -4.18 -5.13
C VAL A 14 8.19 -4.42 -4.17
N ASP A 15 9.33 -3.81 -4.48
CA ASP A 15 10.52 -3.86 -3.64
C ASP A 15 10.37 -2.95 -2.44
N ASN A 16 11.08 -3.24 -1.36
CA ASN A 16 11.28 -2.29 -0.29
C ASN A 16 12.20 -1.15 -0.76
N CYS A 17 11.95 0.07 -0.30
CA CYS A 17 12.76 1.23 -0.69
C CYS A 17 14.20 1.22 -0.16
N VAL A 18 14.49 0.44 0.89
CA VAL A 18 15.78 0.45 1.61
C VAL A 18 16.37 -0.94 1.88
N SER A 19 15.67 -2.02 1.53
CA SER A 19 16.11 -3.40 1.74
C SER A 19 15.79 -4.29 0.53
N THR A 20 16.21 -5.55 0.57
CA THR A 20 15.99 -6.53 -0.51
C THR A 20 14.67 -7.29 -0.36
N THR A 21 13.82 -6.95 0.61
CA THR A 21 12.52 -7.59 0.81
C THR A 21 11.53 -7.13 -0.26
N GLN A 22 10.61 -8.02 -0.64
CA GLN A 22 9.59 -7.77 -1.67
C GLN A 22 8.20 -8.14 -1.14
N LEU A 23 7.19 -7.42 -1.64
CA LEU A 23 5.78 -7.76 -1.47
C LEU A 23 5.19 -8.17 -2.82
N THR A 24 4.38 -9.23 -2.80
CA THR A 24 3.65 -9.70 -3.98
C THR A 24 2.16 -9.42 -3.81
N PHE A 25 1.62 -8.63 -4.74
CA PHE A 25 0.22 -8.28 -4.86
C PHE A 25 -0.40 -9.00 -6.05
N LYS A 26 -1.55 -9.61 -5.84
CA LYS A 26 -2.46 -10.12 -6.83
C LYS A 26 -3.73 -9.27 -6.75
N PRO A 27 -3.94 -8.37 -7.73
CA PRO A 27 -5.10 -7.48 -7.76
C PRO A 27 -6.41 -8.24 -7.51
N GLY A 28 -7.24 -7.72 -6.62
CA GLY A 28 -8.56 -8.29 -6.28
C GLY A 28 -8.53 -9.59 -5.47
N VAL A 29 -7.38 -10.26 -5.33
CA VAL A 29 -7.25 -11.47 -4.52
C VAL A 29 -6.66 -11.16 -3.15
N ASN A 30 -5.53 -10.48 -3.12
CA ASN A 30 -4.80 -10.25 -1.87
C ASN A 30 -4.25 -8.81 -1.77
N GLY A 31 -4.45 -7.98 -2.79
CA GLY A 31 -4.04 -6.58 -2.79
C GLY A 31 -4.87 -5.73 -3.74
N PHE A 32 -5.05 -4.46 -3.40
CA PHE A 32 -5.71 -3.48 -4.24
C PHE A 32 -5.09 -2.09 -4.02
N MET A 33 -4.81 -1.37 -5.12
CA MET A 33 -4.36 0.02 -5.03
C MET A 33 -5.56 0.92 -4.72
N LEU A 34 -5.48 1.67 -3.63
CA LEU A 34 -6.54 2.63 -3.33
C LEU A 34 -6.57 3.71 -4.42
N ASN A 35 -7.79 4.15 -4.78
CA ASN A 35 -7.94 5.36 -5.58
C ASN A 35 -7.38 6.57 -4.81
N GLU A 36 -7.17 7.67 -5.52
CA GLU A 36 -6.51 8.87 -4.98
C GLU A 36 -7.19 9.42 -3.72
N ARG A 37 -8.54 9.43 -3.69
CA ARG A 37 -9.31 9.93 -2.55
C ARG A 37 -9.14 9.04 -1.32
N ASP A 38 -9.40 7.73 -1.45
CA ASP A 38 -9.30 6.81 -0.33
C ASP A 38 -7.84 6.71 0.16
N GLY A 39 -6.88 6.77 -0.77
CA GLY A 39 -5.46 6.82 -0.47
C GLY A 39 -5.08 8.06 0.35
N ALA A 40 -5.58 9.24 0.00
CA ALA A 40 -5.34 10.47 0.75
C ALA A 40 -5.97 10.43 2.16
N GLU A 41 -7.19 9.90 2.29
CA GLU A 41 -7.87 9.74 3.58
C GLU A 41 -7.09 8.79 4.51
N VAL A 42 -6.62 7.66 3.99
CA VAL A 42 -5.78 6.70 4.73
C VAL A 42 -4.41 7.29 5.05
N ALA A 43 -3.76 8.00 4.11
CA ALA A 43 -2.48 8.66 4.35
C ALA A 43 -2.59 9.66 5.52
N ALA A 44 -3.64 10.47 5.53
CA ALA A 44 -3.90 11.41 6.63
C ALA A 44 -4.11 10.70 7.97
N ALA A 45 -4.84 9.57 7.98
CA ALA A 45 -5.03 8.77 9.20
C ALA A 45 -3.71 8.18 9.71
N ILE A 46 -2.88 7.65 8.80
CA ILE A 46 -1.55 7.12 9.12
C ILE A 46 -0.65 8.22 9.69
N VAL A 47 -0.58 9.39 9.07
CA VAL A 47 0.26 10.52 9.53
C VAL A 47 -0.20 11.04 10.89
N ARG A 48 -1.51 11.18 11.12
CA ARG A 48 -2.04 11.54 12.44
C ARG A 48 -1.60 10.56 13.53
N ARG A 49 -1.49 9.27 13.20
CA ARG A 49 -1.04 8.23 14.13
C ARG A 49 0.47 8.19 14.30
N TYR A 50 1.21 8.48 13.23
CA TYR A 50 2.67 8.42 13.16
C TYR A 50 3.24 9.73 12.56
N PRO A 51 3.30 10.82 13.34
CA PRO A 51 3.74 12.14 12.85
C PRO A 51 5.18 12.15 12.31
N VAL A 52 5.99 11.17 12.69
CA VAL A 52 7.35 10.98 12.18
C VAL A 52 7.40 10.84 10.65
N ILE A 53 6.34 10.33 10.03
CA ILE A 53 6.25 10.16 8.57
C ILE A 53 6.32 11.53 7.85
N GLU A 54 5.60 12.52 8.36
CA GLU A 54 5.63 13.87 7.80
C GLU A 54 6.97 14.56 8.09
N ARG A 55 7.45 14.47 9.33
CA ARG A 55 8.71 15.09 9.76
C ARG A 55 9.91 14.63 8.93
N ASP A 56 9.94 13.34 8.57
CA ASP A 56 11.05 12.73 7.87
C ASP A 56 10.85 12.78 6.33
N GLY A 57 9.78 13.43 5.84
CA GLY A 57 9.50 13.58 4.41
C GLY A 57 9.10 12.28 3.71
N LEU A 58 8.54 11.33 4.46
CA LEU A 58 8.19 9.98 4.00
C LEU A 58 6.71 9.85 3.61
N MET A 59 6.08 10.96 3.20
CA MET A 59 4.68 10.97 2.80
C MET A 59 4.41 9.94 1.69
N PRO A 60 3.43 9.04 1.88
CA PRO A 60 3.09 8.05 0.86
C PRO A 60 2.60 8.75 -0.42
N GLN A 61 3.12 8.32 -1.57
CA GLN A 61 2.63 8.77 -2.88
C GLN A 61 1.41 7.96 -3.33
N ALA A 62 1.33 6.71 -2.88
CA ALA A 62 0.19 5.84 -3.08
C ALA A 62 0.07 4.84 -1.92
N ILE A 63 -1.10 4.25 -1.78
CA ILE A 63 -1.39 3.27 -0.73
C ILE A 63 -2.10 2.07 -1.34
N ALA A 64 -1.60 0.88 -1.04
CA ALA A 64 -2.31 -0.36 -1.34
C ALA A 64 -2.91 -0.93 -0.04
N LEU A 65 -4.14 -1.43 -0.12
CA LEU A 65 -4.71 -2.31 0.90
C LEU A 65 -4.35 -3.75 0.53
N TRP A 66 -3.71 -4.47 1.44
CA TRP A 66 -3.12 -5.78 1.17
C TRP A 66 -3.36 -6.73 2.33
N ARG A 67 -3.48 -8.01 2.01
CA ARG A 67 -3.55 -9.10 2.98
C ARG A 67 -2.70 -10.26 2.48
N PRO A 68 -1.60 -10.63 3.13
CA PRO A 68 -0.89 -11.85 2.79
C PRO A 68 -1.77 -13.08 3.02
N ALA A 69 -1.49 -14.17 2.32
CA ALA A 69 -2.22 -15.42 2.52
C ALA A 69 -2.15 -15.85 3.99
N GLY A 70 -3.31 -15.95 4.66
CA GLY A 70 -3.41 -16.32 6.06
C GLY A 70 -2.97 -15.24 7.07
N GLY A 71 -2.64 -14.03 6.63
CA GLY A 71 -2.25 -12.92 7.52
C GLY A 71 -3.36 -11.89 7.75
N GLU A 72 -3.01 -10.84 8.49
CA GLU A 72 -3.87 -9.70 8.78
C GLU A 72 -3.87 -8.66 7.65
N TRP A 73 -4.91 -7.84 7.60
CA TRP A 73 -4.98 -6.72 6.67
C TRP A 73 -3.95 -5.64 7.04
N ALA A 74 -3.26 -5.11 6.02
CA ALA A 74 -2.30 -4.03 6.18
C ALA A 74 -2.42 -3.03 5.03
N TYR A 75 -2.13 -1.76 5.33
CA TYR A 75 -1.86 -0.75 4.34
C TYR A 75 -0.37 -0.76 4.00
N VAL A 76 -0.06 -0.81 2.72
CA VAL A 76 1.31 -0.69 2.21
C VAL A 76 1.47 0.72 1.66
N THR A 77 2.38 1.49 2.26
CA THR A 77 2.71 2.83 1.77
C THR A 77 3.75 2.73 0.67
N LEU A 78 3.48 3.38 -0.45
CA LEU A 78 4.33 3.35 -1.64
C LEU A 78 4.98 4.71 -1.87
N GLY A 79 6.24 4.66 -2.29
CA GLY A 79 7.02 5.82 -2.70
C GLY A 79 7.93 5.45 -3.89
N GLN A 80 8.96 6.26 -4.10
CA GLN A 80 9.90 6.08 -5.19
C GLN A 80 11.31 5.80 -4.63
N LYS A 81 12.08 4.98 -5.36
CA LYS A 81 13.49 4.76 -5.00
C LYS A 81 14.31 6.04 -5.24
N LYS A 82 15.12 6.43 -4.26
CA LYS A 82 15.98 7.63 -4.34
C LYS A 82 16.91 7.63 -5.57
N HIS A 83 17.41 6.46 -5.95
CA HIS A 83 18.34 6.29 -7.09
C HIS A 83 17.65 5.82 -8.38
N ALA A 84 16.33 5.62 -8.35
CA ALA A 84 15.52 5.22 -9.49
C ALA A 84 14.11 5.81 -9.32
N PRO A 85 13.92 7.12 -9.55
CA PRO A 85 12.68 7.83 -9.21
C PRO A 85 11.46 7.33 -9.99
N HIS A 86 11.64 6.61 -11.09
CA HIS A 86 10.54 5.97 -11.82
C HIS A 86 10.15 4.60 -11.26
N ALA A 87 10.95 4.02 -10.35
CA ALA A 87 10.69 2.73 -9.75
C ALA A 87 9.92 2.89 -8.43
N THR A 88 8.69 2.38 -8.42
CA THR A 88 7.87 2.28 -7.21
C THR A 88 8.48 1.30 -6.22
N CYS A 89 8.48 1.65 -4.94
CA CYS A 89 8.87 0.78 -3.83
C CYS A 89 7.96 1.01 -2.63
N TYR A 90 7.89 0.06 -1.69
CA TYR A 90 7.17 0.27 -0.43
C TYR A 90 8.10 0.80 0.67
N THR A 91 7.58 1.72 1.47
CA THR A 91 8.31 2.35 2.59
C THR A 91 7.93 1.73 3.94
N ALA A 92 6.65 1.39 4.13
CA ALA A 92 6.16 0.82 5.36
C ALA A 92 4.90 -0.02 5.13
N THR A 93 4.61 -0.87 6.11
CA THR A 93 3.33 -1.57 6.26
C THR A 93 2.69 -1.14 7.57
N VAL A 94 1.44 -0.71 7.51
CA VAL A 94 0.67 -0.30 8.68
C VAL A 94 -0.46 -1.29 8.90
N ASP A 95 -0.56 -1.84 10.11
CA ASP A 95 -1.68 -2.69 10.51
C ASP A 95 -3.01 -1.95 10.28
N ALA A 96 -3.87 -2.53 9.43
CA ALA A 96 -5.12 -1.90 9.03
C ALA A 96 -6.12 -1.81 10.21
N ALA A 97 -5.96 -2.65 11.24
CA ALA A 97 -6.76 -2.53 12.47
C ALA A 97 -6.48 -1.24 13.26
N LYS A 98 -5.43 -0.49 12.91
CA LYS A 98 -5.07 0.80 13.53
C LYS A 98 -5.56 2.04 12.77
N VAL A 99 -6.24 1.84 11.64
CA VAL A 99 -6.71 2.92 10.78
C VAL A 99 -8.23 2.90 10.73
N ASP A 100 -8.85 4.01 11.11
CA ASP A 100 -10.31 4.14 11.11
C ASP A 100 -10.88 4.02 9.69
N GLY A 101 -12.07 3.42 9.57
CA GLY A 101 -12.75 3.23 8.28
C GLY A 101 -12.27 2.02 7.47
N THR A 102 -11.26 1.29 7.93
CA THR A 102 -10.72 0.08 7.28
C THR A 102 -11.78 -0.94 6.86
N PRO A 103 -12.78 -1.32 7.70
CA PRO A 103 -13.79 -2.30 7.29
C PRO A 103 -14.61 -1.88 6.06
N THR A 104 -14.85 -0.57 5.90
CA THR A 104 -15.57 -0.04 4.74
C THR A 104 -14.71 -0.13 3.47
N LEU A 105 -13.42 0.17 3.58
CA LEU A 105 -12.48 0.03 2.47
C LEU A 105 -12.29 -1.43 2.06
N ILE A 106 -12.18 -2.37 3.01
CA ILE A 106 -12.13 -3.81 2.70
C ILE A 106 -13.34 -4.22 1.86
N ARG A 107 -14.56 -3.84 2.26
CA ARG A 107 -15.77 -4.14 1.48
C ARG A 107 -15.72 -3.50 0.09
N LYS A 108 -15.35 -2.23 -0.01
CA LYS A 108 -15.29 -1.49 -1.29
C LYS A 108 -14.35 -2.15 -2.31
N TYR A 109 -13.22 -2.69 -1.85
CA TYR A 109 -12.15 -3.17 -2.73
C TYR A 109 -12.08 -4.70 -2.90
N PHE A 110 -12.67 -5.46 -1.98
CA PHE A 110 -12.55 -6.93 -1.95
C PHE A 110 -13.88 -7.67 -1.83
N SER A 111 -15.03 -6.97 -1.78
CA SER A 111 -16.30 -7.64 -2.00
C SER A 111 -16.46 -7.99 -3.49
N PRO A 112 -16.97 -9.19 -3.82
CA PRO A 112 -17.37 -9.50 -5.18
C PRO A 112 -18.36 -8.44 -5.66
N ALA A 113 -18.21 -7.96 -6.89
CA ALA A 113 -19.32 -7.27 -7.54
C ALA A 113 -20.52 -8.23 -7.56
N PRO A 114 -21.75 -7.74 -7.32
CA PRO A 114 -22.95 -8.56 -7.45
C PRO A 114 -23.10 -9.17 -8.85
#